data_AF-D9PMX5-F1
#
_entry.id   AF-D9PMX5-F1
#
_cell.length_a   1.000
_cell.length_b   1.000
_cell.length_c   1.000
_cell.angle_alpha   90.00
_cell.angle_beta   90.00
_cell.angle_gamma   90.00
#
_symmetry.space_group_name_H-M   'P 1'
#
loop_
_entity.id
_entity.type
_entity.pdbx_description
1 polymer ?
#
loop_
_entity_poly.entity_id
_entity_poly.type
_entity_poly.pdbx_seq_one_letter_code
_entity_poly.pdbx_strand_id
1 'polypeptide(L)'
;SGSTFDHFGVNAGYSFGGDLSLGQGLSLSGTLSVAYSTGVSLTDPLGATQPFDVWKIGIENGTGYLGLDKADPGKPGLSVTDVDAGVLIVDASTPGTDLGWLLAKGTAAAANVSINSSIAVNAGSLAVDFSLGLGTLGASANDSGLNLSAQAQSITAGATTFTFDGDGSLGEFAALSGTATVTAGPFSLTGTVGLAVSAGSLTMAGTGITGGLVTSGLSVGVSNAAFGLLVTPANTFALEASGGISFTGGSFANLSATSTTVQFNNTGCCRTACWWRARFSTSSTTWRPPPPRRSASSACRRWWPTPSR
;
A
#
# COMPACT_ATOMS: atom_id res chain seq x y z
N SER A 1 -36.40 5.69 36.52
CA SER A 1 -35.27 4.86 36.08
C SER A 1 -35.41 4.66 34.58
N GLY A 2 -34.65 5.40 33.78
CA GLY A 2 -34.58 5.14 32.35
C GLY A 2 -33.68 3.93 32.13
N SER A 3 -34.27 2.77 31.86
CA SER A 3 -33.50 1.60 31.40
C SER A 3 -33.01 1.90 30.00
N THR A 4 -31.73 2.18 29.84
CA THR A 4 -31.06 2.06 28.54
C THR A 4 -31.19 0.60 28.13
N PHE A 5 -32.01 0.34 27.12
CA PHE A 5 -32.07 -0.98 26.49
C PHE A 5 -30.76 -1.18 25.74
N ASP A 6 -29.95 -2.11 26.22
CA ASP A 6 -28.82 -2.62 25.46
C ASP A 6 -29.38 -3.42 24.27
N HIS A 7 -29.37 -2.80 23.10
CA HIS A 7 -29.84 -3.42 21.86
C HIS A 7 -28.80 -4.41 21.30
N PHE A 8 -27.57 -4.42 21.82
CA PHE A 8 -26.48 -5.28 21.39
C PHE A 8 -25.99 -6.11 22.57
N GLY A 9 -26.75 -7.15 22.94
CA GLY A 9 -26.31 -8.08 23.98
C GLY A 9 -24.83 -8.44 23.82
N VAL A 10 -24.05 -8.26 24.89
CA VAL A 10 -22.59 -8.40 24.89
C VAL A 10 -22.16 -9.67 24.13
N ASN A 11 -21.32 -9.52 23.11
CA ASN A 11 -20.82 -10.59 22.23
C ASN A 11 -21.82 -11.28 21.29
N ALA A 12 -23.06 -10.80 21.15
CA ALA A 12 -23.96 -11.26 20.09
C ALA A 12 -23.66 -10.50 18.78
N GLY A 13 -23.20 -11.22 17.77
CA GLY A 13 -23.02 -10.66 16.42
C GLY A 13 -24.36 -10.59 15.69
N TYR A 14 -24.68 -9.43 15.12
CA TYR A 14 -25.85 -9.24 14.26
C TYR A 14 -25.37 -9.10 12.82
N SER A 15 -26.02 -9.81 11.89
CA SER A 15 -25.73 -9.69 10.46
C SER A 15 -26.95 -9.15 9.72
N PHE A 16 -26.72 -8.21 8.82
CA PHE A 16 -27.74 -7.64 7.96
C PHE A 16 -27.16 -7.37 6.58
N GLY A 17 -27.94 -7.69 5.55
CA GLY A 17 -27.64 -7.28 4.18
C GLY A 17 -28.23 -5.90 3.89
N GLY A 18 -27.56 -5.10 3.08
CA GLY A 18 -28.12 -3.84 2.64
C GLY A 18 -27.19 -3.01 1.76
N ASP A 19 -27.74 -1.90 1.30
CA ASP A 19 -27.04 -0.90 0.52
C ASP A 19 -26.86 0.38 1.37
N LEU A 20 -25.63 0.83 1.54
CA LEU A 20 -25.30 2.18 1.97
C LEU A 20 -25.04 3.01 0.71
N SER A 21 -25.90 4.00 0.45
CA SER A 21 -25.71 4.95 -0.64
C SER A 21 -25.84 6.36 -0.12
N LEU A 22 -24.74 7.14 -0.17
CA LEU A 22 -24.71 8.56 0.20
C LEU A 22 -24.81 9.45 -1.05
N GLY A 23 -25.50 8.99 -2.09
CA GLY A 23 -25.63 9.66 -3.38
C GLY A 23 -24.48 9.32 -4.33
N GLN A 24 -23.93 10.32 -5.02
CA GLN A 24 -22.92 10.10 -6.08
C GLN A 24 -21.52 9.78 -5.54
N GLY A 25 -21.29 10.03 -4.25
CA GLY A 25 -19.96 9.98 -3.62
C GLY A 25 -19.53 8.61 -3.14
N LEU A 26 -20.40 7.95 -2.37
CA LEU A 26 -20.13 6.68 -1.71
C LEU A 26 -21.31 5.74 -1.91
N SER A 27 -21.05 4.57 -2.45
CA SER A 27 -21.98 3.44 -2.41
C SER A 27 -21.25 2.19 -1.94
N LEU A 28 -21.88 1.39 -1.10
CA LEU A 28 -21.41 0.09 -0.65
C LEU A 28 -22.62 -0.83 -0.46
N SER A 29 -22.61 -1.97 -1.12
CA SER A 29 -23.59 -3.05 -0.94
C SER A 29 -22.89 -4.28 -0.40
N GLY A 30 -23.57 -5.10 0.40
CA GLY A 30 -23.00 -6.36 0.88
C GLY A 30 -23.71 -6.85 2.14
N THR A 31 -23.12 -7.86 2.76
CA THR A 31 -23.54 -8.31 4.09
C THR A 31 -22.62 -7.68 5.12
N LEU A 32 -23.20 -6.97 6.08
CA LEU A 32 -22.48 -6.41 7.21
C LEU A 32 -22.80 -7.22 8.46
N SER A 33 -21.76 -7.55 9.23
CA SER A 33 -21.90 -8.08 10.58
C SER A 33 -21.36 -7.06 11.58
N VAL A 34 -22.04 -6.89 12.71
CA VAL A 34 -21.60 -6.00 13.80
C VAL A 34 -21.69 -6.77 15.11
N ALA A 35 -20.62 -6.75 15.88
CA ALA A 35 -20.57 -7.25 17.25
C ALA A 35 -19.90 -6.20 18.15
N TYR A 36 -20.28 -6.23 19.43
CA TYR A 36 -19.76 -5.32 20.44
C TYR A 36 -19.38 -6.10 21.70
N SER A 37 -18.21 -5.77 22.24
CA SER A 37 -17.68 -6.31 23.50
C SER A 37 -17.31 -5.13 24.38
N THR A 38 -17.86 -5.04 25.60
CA THR A 38 -17.50 -4.00 26.56
C THR A 38 -16.52 -4.53 27.60
N GLY A 39 -15.65 -3.65 28.11
CA GLY A 39 -14.76 -3.96 29.24
C GLY A 39 -13.67 -4.98 28.94
N VAL A 40 -13.23 -5.08 27.67
CA VAL A 40 -12.12 -5.93 27.25
C VAL A 40 -10.83 -5.38 27.85
N SER A 41 -10.12 -6.17 28.65
CA SER A 41 -8.93 -5.72 29.36
C SER A 41 -7.70 -5.78 28.46
N LEU A 42 -7.34 -4.68 27.80
CA LEU A 42 -6.16 -4.60 26.93
C LEU A 42 -5.04 -3.78 27.57
N THR A 43 -3.81 -4.00 27.12
CA THR A 43 -2.64 -3.22 27.53
C THR A 43 -2.33 -2.16 26.47
N ASP A 44 -2.32 -0.89 26.87
CA ASP A 44 -1.94 0.20 25.98
C ASP A 44 -0.42 0.23 25.72
N PRO A 45 0.05 1.03 24.76
CA PRO A 45 1.48 1.10 24.42
C PRO A 45 2.36 1.75 25.49
N LEU A 46 1.79 2.37 26.53
CA LEU A 46 2.50 2.83 27.72
C LEU A 46 2.61 1.73 28.80
N GLY A 47 2.01 0.56 28.57
CA GLY A 47 2.03 -0.59 29.45
C GLY A 47 0.90 -0.61 30.48
N ALA A 48 -0.05 0.34 30.43
CA ALA A 48 -1.18 0.34 31.34
C ALA A 48 -2.26 -0.62 30.84
N THR A 49 -2.75 -1.48 31.73
CA THR A 49 -3.88 -2.37 31.43
C THR A 49 -5.17 -1.72 31.89
N GLN A 50 -6.13 -1.54 30.97
CA GLN A 50 -7.38 -0.84 31.22
C GLN A 50 -8.53 -1.43 30.39
N PRO A 51 -9.81 -1.19 30.75
CA PRO A 51 -10.94 -1.69 29.98
C PRO A 51 -11.14 -0.90 28.68
N PHE A 52 -11.45 -1.62 27.62
CA PHE A 52 -11.80 -1.09 26.31
C PHE A 52 -13.13 -1.66 25.83
N ASP A 53 -13.86 -0.82 25.14
CA ASP A 53 -15.02 -1.17 24.35
C ASP A 53 -14.55 -1.48 22.92
N VAL A 54 -15.00 -2.61 22.38
CA VAL A 54 -14.51 -3.15 21.12
C VAL A 54 -15.69 -3.39 20.18
N TRP A 55 -15.74 -2.64 19.09
CA TRP A 55 -16.64 -2.89 17.97
C TRP A 55 -15.95 -3.70 16.91
N LYS A 56 -16.63 -4.74 16.44
CA LYS A 56 -16.19 -5.64 15.38
C LYS A 56 -17.18 -5.54 14.24
N ILE A 57 -16.72 -5.10 13.09
CA ILE A 57 -17.54 -4.95 11.88
C ILE A 57 -16.97 -5.87 10.82
N GLY A 58 -17.75 -6.85 10.36
CA GLY A 58 -17.44 -7.67 9.20
C GLY A 58 -18.16 -7.15 7.97
N ILE A 59 -17.51 -7.19 6.82
CA ILE A 59 -18.08 -6.91 5.51
C ILE A 59 -17.81 -8.14 4.67
N GLU A 60 -18.86 -8.72 4.09
CA GLU A 60 -18.76 -9.90 3.23
C GLU A 60 -19.36 -9.58 1.85
N ASN A 61 -18.68 -10.02 0.80
CA ASN A 61 -19.09 -9.85 -0.61
C ASN A 61 -19.41 -8.37 -0.94
N GLY A 62 -18.67 -7.45 -0.33
CA GLY A 62 -18.90 -6.02 -0.45
C GLY A 62 -18.62 -5.52 -1.86
N THR A 63 -19.50 -4.70 -2.43
CA THR A 63 -19.25 -4.03 -3.70
C THR A 63 -19.51 -2.55 -3.53
N GLY A 64 -18.53 -1.73 -3.89
CA GLY A 64 -18.57 -0.32 -3.58
C GLY A 64 -17.97 0.58 -4.64
N TYR A 65 -18.32 1.85 -4.53
CA TYR A 65 -17.73 2.94 -5.29
C TYR A 65 -17.52 4.13 -4.37
N LEU A 66 -16.32 4.72 -4.44
CA LEU A 66 -15.96 5.98 -3.82
C LEU A 66 -15.43 6.91 -4.93
N GLY A 67 -16.11 8.02 -5.21
CA GLY A 67 -15.67 8.91 -6.28
C GLY A 67 -16.66 10.03 -6.60
N LEU A 68 -16.45 10.71 -7.72
CA LEU A 68 -17.26 11.87 -8.09
C LEU A 68 -18.53 11.51 -8.87
N ASP A 69 -18.53 10.41 -9.62
CA ASP A 69 -19.69 9.91 -10.35
C ASP A 69 -19.51 8.43 -10.72
N LYS A 70 -20.31 7.55 -10.13
CA LYS A 70 -20.27 6.11 -10.39
C LYS A 70 -20.68 5.76 -11.82
N ALA A 71 -21.50 6.58 -12.47
CA ALA A 71 -22.05 6.30 -13.79
C ALA A 71 -21.15 6.81 -14.94
N ASP A 72 -20.25 7.76 -14.66
CA ASP A 72 -19.32 8.32 -15.65
C ASP A 72 -17.88 7.80 -15.40
N PRO A 73 -17.39 6.84 -16.22
CA PRO A 73 -16.03 6.30 -16.09
C PRO A 73 -14.95 7.35 -16.40
N GLY A 74 -15.30 8.52 -16.94
CA GLY A 74 -14.40 9.66 -17.11
C GLY A 74 -14.16 10.46 -15.82
N LYS A 75 -14.91 10.19 -14.74
CA LYS A 75 -14.72 10.86 -13.45
C LYS A 75 -13.81 10.05 -12.53
N PRO A 76 -12.98 10.74 -11.74
CA PRO A 76 -12.18 10.11 -10.69
C PRO A 76 -13.04 9.28 -9.74
N GLY A 77 -12.65 8.02 -9.54
CA GLY A 77 -13.30 7.14 -8.58
C GLY A 77 -12.57 5.82 -8.41
N LEU A 78 -12.81 5.20 -7.27
CA LEU A 78 -12.39 3.87 -6.89
C LEU A 78 -13.64 2.99 -6.85
N SER A 79 -13.66 1.97 -7.68
CA SER A 79 -14.63 0.87 -7.59
C SER A 79 -13.96 -0.34 -6.98
N VAL A 80 -14.68 -1.08 -6.13
CA VAL A 80 -14.23 -2.32 -5.54
C VAL A 80 -15.34 -3.36 -5.65
N THR A 81 -14.98 -4.61 -5.91
CA THR A 81 -15.91 -5.73 -5.99
C THR A 81 -15.40 -6.87 -5.15
N ASP A 82 -16.34 -7.60 -4.55
CA ASP A 82 -16.07 -8.78 -3.72
C ASP A 82 -15.10 -8.46 -2.58
N VAL A 83 -15.47 -7.45 -1.80
CA VAL A 83 -14.74 -6.99 -0.62
C VAL A 83 -15.16 -7.84 0.56
N ASP A 84 -14.21 -8.60 1.08
CA ASP A 84 -14.29 -9.18 2.40
C ASP A 84 -13.37 -8.38 3.34
N ALA A 85 -13.90 -7.86 4.44
CA ALA A 85 -13.10 -7.09 5.39
C ALA A 85 -13.56 -7.27 6.84
N GLY A 86 -12.61 -7.14 7.75
CA GLY A 86 -12.86 -6.90 9.16
C GLY A 86 -12.39 -5.50 9.53
N VAL A 87 -13.21 -4.77 10.29
CA VAL A 87 -12.88 -3.48 10.89
C VAL A 87 -13.08 -3.61 12.40
N LEU A 88 -12.02 -3.30 13.14
CA LEU A 88 -11.98 -3.31 14.59
C LEU A 88 -11.85 -1.87 15.08
N ILE A 89 -12.79 -1.43 15.91
CA ILE A 89 -12.73 -0.14 16.60
C ILE A 89 -12.59 -0.43 18.08
N VAL A 90 -11.53 0.08 18.68
CA VAL A 90 -11.21 -0.08 20.09
C VAL A 90 -11.27 1.30 20.73
N ASP A 91 -12.02 1.46 21.81
CA ASP A 91 -12.20 2.73 22.49
C ASP A 91 -12.06 2.54 24.00
N ALA A 92 -11.33 3.41 24.69
CA ALA A 92 -11.10 3.29 26.12
C ALA A 92 -12.41 3.53 26.88
N SER A 93 -12.83 2.55 27.69
CA SER A 93 -14.05 2.67 28.48
C SER A 93 -13.87 3.52 29.74
N THR A 94 -12.63 3.98 30.02
CA THR A 94 -12.31 4.76 31.21
C THR A 94 -12.87 6.19 31.08
N PRO A 95 -13.67 6.69 32.04
CA PRO A 95 -14.21 8.04 31.95
C PRO A 95 -13.10 9.11 31.88
N GLY A 96 -13.21 10.01 30.91
CA GLY A 96 -12.26 11.12 30.72
C GLY A 96 -11.00 10.74 29.95
N THR A 97 -10.87 9.50 29.48
CA THR A 97 -9.85 9.13 28.50
C THR A 97 -10.40 9.28 27.09
N ASP A 98 -9.62 9.90 26.21
CA ASP A 98 -9.84 9.92 24.78
C ASP A 98 -8.70 9.11 24.16
N LEU A 99 -8.87 7.79 24.05
CA LEU A 99 -7.85 6.86 23.57
C LEU A 99 -8.51 5.69 22.86
N GLY A 100 -8.11 5.43 21.62
CA GLY A 100 -8.64 4.31 20.86
C GLY A 100 -7.78 3.93 19.67
N TRP A 101 -8.25 2.96 18.90
CA TRP A 101 -7.63 2.51 17.67
C TRP A 101 -8.69 2.11 16.64
N LEU A 102 -8.36 2.33 15.37
CA LEU A 102 -9.07 1.79 14.23
C LEU A 102 -8.13 0.86 13.49
N LEU A 103 -8.48 -0.42 13.42
CA LEU A 103 -7.75 -1.42 12.67
C LEU A 103 -8.64 -2.00 11.58
N ALA A 104 -8.09 -2.25 10.40
CA ALA A 104 -8.84 -2.91 9.33
C ALA A 104 -7.95 -3.87 8.55
N LYS A 105 -8.51 -5.03 8.22
CA LYS A 105 -7.90 -6.01 7.32
C LYS A 105 -8.94 -6.39 6.29
N GLY A 106 -8.55 -6.53 5.04
CA GLY A 106 -9.51 -6.92 4.01
C GLY A 106 -8.88 -7.32 2.70
N THR A 107 -9.70 -7.94 1.86
CA THR A 107 -9.37 -8.31 0.50
C THR A 107 -10.47 -7.86 -0.45
N ALA A 108 -10.11 -7.55 -1.68
CA ALA A 108 -11.04 -7.34 -2.78
C ALA A 108 -10.60 -8.15 -3.99
N ALA A 109 -11.54 -8.81 -4.68
CA ALA A 109 -11.23 -9.52 -5.91
C ALA A 109 -10.90 -8.56 -7.06
N ALA A 110 -11.47 -7.36 -7.06
CA ALA A 110 -11.02 -6.31 -7.95
C ALA A 110 -11.13 -4.93 -7.32
N ALA A 111 -10.17 -4.07 -7.66
CA ALA A 111 -10.22 -2.65 -7.35
C ALA A 111 -9.81 -1.86 -8.59
N ASN A 112 -10.70 -1.02 -9.12
CA ASN A 112 -10.43 -0.24 -10.32
C ASN A 112 -10.45 1.24 -9.97
N VAL A 113 -9.33 1.90 -10.21
CA VAL A 113 -9.22 3.35 -10.12
C VAL A 113 -9.37 3.90 -11.54
N SER A 114 -10.44 4.65 -11.75
CA SER A 114 -10.53 5.55 -12.89
C SER A 114 -10.05 6.92 -12.46
N ILE A 115 -9.09 7.49 -13.17
CA ILE A 115 -8.60 8.86 -12.94
C ILE A 115 -9.11 9.77 -14.05
N ASN A 116 -9.02 9.28 -15.29
CA ASN A 116 -9.55 9.87 -16.51
C ASN A 116 -9.58 8.80 -17.62
N SER A 117 -10.02 9.16 -18.82
CA SER A 117 -10.09 8.25 -19.97
C SER A 117 -8.75 7.67 -20.45
N SER A 118 -7.62 8.22 -20.00
CA SER A 118 -6.28 7.89 -20.50
C SER A 118 -5.45 7.04 -19.53
N ILE A 119 -5.84 6.96 -18.26
CA ILE A 119 -5.12 6.20 -17.23
C ILE A 119 -6.12 5.37 -16.43
N ALA A 120 -5.93 4.05 -16.47
CA ALA A 120 -6.69 3.08 -15.67
C ALA A 120 -5.73 2.22 -14.84
N VAL A 121 -6.07 2.02 -13.57
CA VAL A 121 -5.40 1.07 -12.70
C VAL A 121 -6.43 0.01 -12.30
N ASN A 122 -6.18 -1.23 -12.70
CA ASN A 122 -7.04 -2.37 -12.38
C ASN A 122 -6.26 -3.35 -11.51
N ALA A 123 -6.62 -3.46 -10.24
CA ALA A 123 -6.11 -4.49 -9.37
C ALA A 123 -6.97 -5.75 -9.52
N GLY A 124 -6.36 -6.89 -9.83
CA GLY A 124 -7.03 -8.20 -9.93
C GLY A 124 -7.03 -8.99 -8.61
N SER A 125 -6.35 -8.46 -7.61
CA SER A 125 -6.46 -8.82 -6.21
C SER A 125 -5.95 -7.64 -5.41
N LEU A 126 -6.62 -7.29 -4.33
CA LEU A 126 -6.17 -6.28 -3.40
C LEU A 126 -6.28 -6.84 -1.99
N ALA A 127 -5.22 -6.72 -1.21
CA ALA A 127 -5.23 -6.91 0.23
C ALA A 127 -4.91 -5.57 0.89
N VAL A 128 -5.59 -5.28 2.00
CA VAL A 128 -5.42 -4.06 2.79
C VAL A 128 -5.16 -4.47 4.24
N ASP A 129 -4.21 -3.80 4.87
CA ASP A 129 -3.96 -3.85 6.31
C ASP A 129 -3.75 -2.42 6.80
N PHE A 130 -4.41 -2.05 7.89
CA PHE A 130 -4.51 -0.68 8.35
C PHE A 130 -4.56 -0.65 9.88
N SER A 131 -3.82 0.28 10.47
CA SER A 131 -3.81 0.55 11.89
C SER A 131 -3.63 2.05 12.11
N LEU A 132 -4.57 2.65 12.84
CA LEU A 132 -4.58 4.06 13.19
C LEU A 132 -4.84 4.21 14.68
N GLY A 133 -4.04 5.04 15.35
CA GLY A 133 -4.29 5.46 16.71
C GLY A 133 -5.29 6.63 16.71
N LEU A 134 -6.20 6.59 17.68
CA LEU A 134 -7.22 7.60 17.87
C LEU A 134 -7.04 8.25 19.25
N GLY A 135 -7.37 9.54 19.33
CA GLY A 135 -7.31 10.31 20.56
C GLY A 135 -5.88 10.65 21.01
N THR A 136 -5.67 10.60 22.31
CA THR A 136 -4.46 11.03 23.02
C THR A 136 -3.87 9.87 23.81
N LEU A 137 -2.60 9.56 23.58
CA LEU A 137 -1.85 8.62 24.41
C LEU A 137 -0.92 9.40 25.34
N GLY A 138 -1.19 9.35 26.65
CA GLY A 138 -0.49 10.16 27.64
C GLY A 138 -0.79 11.66 27.46
N ALA A 139 0.17 12.41 26.93
CA ALA A 139 0.03 13.86 26.69
C ALA A 139 0.23 14.26 25.21
N SER A 140 0.16 13.30 24.29
CA SER A 140 0.40 13.51 22.85
C SER A 140 -0.65 12.78 22.03
N ALA A 141 -0.77 13.16 20.76
CA ALA A 141 -1.61 12.42 19.81
C ALA A 141 -1.20 10.94 19.80
N ASN A 142 -2.20 10.07 19.71
CA ASN A 142 -1.96 8.65 19.65
C ASN A 142 -1.51 8.23 18.24
N ASP A 143 -0.21 8.17 18.01
CA ASP A 143 0.37 7.68 16.74
C ASP A 143 0.91 6.24 16.89
N SER A 144 0.36 5.48 17.84
CA SER A 144 0.87 4.17 18.25
C SER A 144 0.02 2.99 17.77
N GLY A 145 0.64 1.83 17.61
CA GLY A 145 -0.06 0.58 17.29
C GLY A 145 -0.54 -0.10 18.57
N LEU A 146 -1.71 -0.75 18.50
CA LEU A 146 -2.25 -1.54 19.60
C LEU A 146 -1.62 -2.94 19.64
N ASN A 147 -1.17 -3.38 20.81
CA ASN A 147 -0.68 -4.74 21.01
C ASN A 147 -1.85 -5.70 21.32
N LEU A 148 -2.15 -6.57 20.37
CA LEU A 148 -3.15 -7.63 20.46
C LEU A 148 -2.53 -9.04 20.43
N SER A 149 -1.20 -9.16 20.46
CA SER A 149 -0.51 -10.46 20.34
C SER A 149 -0.91 -11.51 21.40
N ALA A 150 -1.26 -11.06 22.61
CA ALA A 150 -1.74 -11.92 23.68
C ALA A 150 -3.28 -11.98 23.80
N GLN A 151 -3.99 -11.09 23.11
CA GLN A 151 -5.45 -10.94 23.18
C GLN A 151 -6.06 -10.69 21.80
N ALA A 152 -5.74 -11.60 20.89
CA ALA A 152 -6.13 -11.48 19.50
C ALA A 152 -7.65 -11.30 19.36
N GLN A 153 -8.04 -10.38 18.48
CA GLN A 153 -9.44 -10.16 18.13
C GLN A 153 -9.71 -10.79 16.78
N SER A 154 -10.80 -11.52 16.64
CA SER A 154 -11.18 -12.13 15.36
C SER A 154 -12.55 -11.62 14.92
N ILE A 155 -12.66 -11.38 13.62
CA ILE A 155 -13.90 -10.99 12.94
C ILE A 155 -14.09 -11.96 11.79
N THR A 156 -15.26 -12.59 11.71
CA THR A 156 -15.62 -13.46 10.60
C THR A 156 -16.60 -12.73 9.69
N ALA A 157 -16.26 -12.67 8.40
CA ALA A 157 -17.11 -12.19 7.33
C ALA A 157 -17.24 -13.32 6.30
N GLY A 158 -18.42 -13.91 6.20
CA GLY A 158 -18.63 -15.13 5.41
C GLY A 158 -17.73 -16.29 5.81
N ALA A 159 -16.98 -16.80 4.85
CA ALA A 159 -15.99 -17.86 5.04
C ALA A 159 -14.62 -17.35 5.53
N THR A 160 -14.40 -16.04 5.51
CA THR A 160 -13.09 -15.42 5.80
C THR A 160 -13.04 -14.97 7.25
N THR A 161 -11.97 -15.35 7.97
CA THR A 161 -11.69 -14.85 9.32
C THR A 161 -10.51 -13.90 9.30
N PHE A 162 -10.74 -12.68 9.74
CA PHE A 162 -9.72 -11.66 9.94
C PHE A 162 -9.27 -11.68 11.40
N THR A 163 -8.00 -11.98 11.63
CA THR A 163 -7.39 -11.97 12.96
C THR A 163 -6.51 -10.73 13.14
N PHE A 164 -6.75 -10.01 14.24
CA PHE A 164 -5.98 -8.86 14.70
C PHE A 164 -5.16 -9.29 15.91
N ASP A 165 -3.88 -9.52 15.69
CA ASP A 165 -2.91 -10.12 16.62
C ASP A 165 -1.54 -9.42 16.57
N GLY A 166 -1.49 -8.21 16.02
CA GLY A 166 -0.26 -7.43 15.92
C GLY A 166 0.34 -7.11 17.29
N ASP A 167 1.65 -6.96 17.36
CA ASP A 167 2.37 -6.59 18.59
C ASP A 167 2.44 -5.07 18.83
N GLY A 168 1.87 -4.27 17.91
CA GLY A 168 1.86 -2.81 17.96
C GLY A 168 3.17 -2.13 17.53
N SER A 169 4.23 -2.89 17.22
CA SER A 169 5.57 -2.35 16.97
C SER A 169 5.68 -1.51 15.68
N LEU A 170 4.79 -1.72 14.71
CA LEU A 170 4.73 -0.96 13.47
C LEU A 170 4.11 0.44 13.64
N GLY A 171 3.55 0.75 14.82
CA GLY A 171 2.83 2.00 15.03
C GLY A 171 1.58 2.11 14.16
N GLU A 172 1.29 3.31 13.70
CA GLU A 172 0.33 3.53 12.63
C GLU A 172 0.88 3.11 11.27
N PHE A 173 0.02 2.47 10.49
CA PHE A 173 0.35 2.14 9.12
C PHE A 173 -0.89 1.95 8.25
N ALA A 174 -0.69 2.13 6.96
CA ALA A 174 -1.61 1.69 5.91
C ALA A 174 -0.82 0.92 4.87
N ALA A 175 -1.17 -0.34 4.64
CA ALA A 175 -0.54 -1.21 3.68
C ALA A 175 -1.56 -1.75 2.68
N LEU A 176 -1.17 -1.76 1.41
CA LEU A 176 -1.95 -2.33 0.32
C LEU A 176 -1.03 -3.22 -0.52
N SER A 177 -1.53 -4.38 -0.94
CA SER A 177 -0.77 -5.25 -1.85
C SER A 177 -1.69 -5.98 -2.80
N GLY A 178 -1.19 -6.34 -3.97
CA GLY A 178 -2.05 -6.94 -4.97
C GLY A 178 -1.41 -7.10 -6.34
N THR A 179 -2.12 -7.79 -7.22
CA THR A 179 -1.79 -7.78 -8.65
C THR A 179 -2.47 -6.59 -9.29
N ALA A 180 -1.72 -5.79 -10.06
CA ALA A 180 -2.24 -4.60 -10.72
C ALA A 180 -1.82 -4.54 -12.18
N THR A 181 -2.74 -4.06 -13.02
CA THR A 181 -2.48 -3.64 -14.40
C THR A 181 -2.69 -2.14 -14.50
N VAL A 182 -1.63 -1.42 -14.84
CA VAL A 182 -1.67 0.02 -15.13
C VAL A 182 -1.66 0.18 -16.64
N THR A 183 -2.68 0.85 -17.17
CA THR A 183 -2.78 1.18 -18.59
C THR A 183 -2.76 2.69 -18.77
N ALA A 184 -1.85 3.17 -19.62
CA ALA A 184 -1.71 4.58 -19.96
C ALA A 184 -1.56 4.72 -21.49
N GLY A 185 -2.67 4.98 -22.18
CA GLY A 185 -2.70 4.93 -23.66
C GLY A 185 -2.24 3.57 -24.20
N PRO A 186 -1.26 3.50 -25.12
CA PRO A 186 -0.76 2.24 -25.68
C PRO A 186 0.22 1.48 -24.76
N PHE A 187 0.49 2.01 -23.56
CA PHE A 187 1.34 1.37 -22.57
C PHE A 187 0.50 0.56 -21.59
N SER A 188 0.88 -0.69 -21.36
CA SER A 188 0.30 -1.52 -20.30
C SER A 188 1.41 -2.20 -19.51
N LEU A 189 1.31 -2.13 -18.18
CA LEU A 189 2.23 -2.78 -17.25
C LEU A 189 1.42 -3.61 -16.25
N THR A 190 1.79 -4.86 -16.07
CA THR A 190 1.15 -5.78 -15.13
C THR A 190 2.19 -6.36 -14.18
N GLY A 191 1.82 -6.53 -12.91
CA GLY A 191 2.61 -7.31 -11.96
C GLY A 191 2.07 -7.21 -10.55
N THR A 192 2.84 -7.71 -9.58
CA THR A 192 2.47 -7.61 -8.16
C THR A 192 3.12 -6.38 -7.56
N VAL A 193 2.34 -5.57 -6.83
CA VAL A 193 2.81 -4.37 -6.16
C VAL A 193 2.33 -4.39 -4.71
N GLY A 194 3.20 -4.04 -3.80
CA GLY A 194 2.90 -3.71 -2.41
C GLY A 194 3.31 -2.28 -2.12
N LEU A 195 2.50 -1.58 -1.34
CA LEU A 195 2.79 -0.24 -0.83
C LEU A 195 2.43 -0.21 0.66
N ALA A 196 3.23 0.48 1.45
CA ALA A 196 2.98 0.68 2.87
C ALA A 196 3.41 2.09 3.25
N VAL A 197 2.58 2.77 4.03
CA VAL A 197 2.91 4.03 4.69
C VAL A 197 2.98 3.75 6.19
N SER A 198 4.08 4.13 6.82
CA SER A 198 4.26 4.04 8.29
C SER A 198 5.31 5.06 8.71
N ALA A 199 5.11 5.68 9.89
CA ALA A 199 6.00 6.71 10.44
C ALA A 199 6.37 7.83 9.43
N GLY A 200 5.40 8.24 8.60
CA GLY A 200 5.58 9.25 7.55
C GLY A 200 6.43 8.82 6.35
N SER A 201 6.86 7.55 6.29
CA SER A 201 7.61 6.99 5.17
C SER A 201 6.69 6.17 4.27
N LEU A 202 6.85 6.29 2.95
CA LEU A 202 6.22 5.43 1.97
C LEU A 202 7.23 4.40 1.47
N THR A 203 6.92 3.12 1.64
CA THR A 203 7.68 2.01 1.05
C THR A 203 6.82 1.35 -0.01
N MET A 204 7.40 1.10 -1.18
CA MET A 204 6.75 0.38 -2.27
C MET A 204 7.70 -0.68 -2.81
N ALA A 205 7.16 -1.83 -3.16
CA ALA A 205 7.90 -2.88 -3.83
C ALA A 205 7.02 -3.52 -4.90
N GLY A 206 7.64 -3.97 -5.98
CA GLY A 206 6.93 -4.72 -7.01
C GLY A 206 7.79 -5.81 -7.62
N THR A 207 7.14 -6.86 -8.09
CA THR A 207 7.79 -8.03 -8.70
C THR A 207 6.96 -8.56 -9.86
N GLY A 208 7.63 -9.25 -10.78
CA GLY A 208 7.00 -9.80 -11.97
C GLY A 208 6.47 -8.73 -12.93
N ILE A 209 6.94 -7.48 -12.81
CA ILE A 209 6.46 -6.36 -13.63
C ILE A 209 6.83 -6.64 -15.09
N THR A 210 5.82 -6.77 -15.93
CA THR A 210 5.95 -7.08 -17.36
C THR A 210 4.98 -6.24 -18.16
N GLY A 211 5.41 -5.82 -19.34
CA GLY A 211 4.59 -5.03 -20.25
C GLY A 211 5.39 -3.97 -20.96
N GLY A 212 4.72 -3.05 -21.63
CA GLY A 212 5.39 -1.99 -22.37
C GLY A 212 4.53 -1.36 -23.46
N LEU A 213 5.20 -0.81 -24.46
CA LEU A 213 4.62 -0.16 -25.62
C LEU A 213 4.67 -1.09 -26.82
N VAL A 214 3.54 -1.30 -27.48
CA VAL A 214 3.49 -1.97 -28.78
C VAL A 214 2.73 -1.07 -29.76
N THR A 215 3.41 -0.62 -30.82
CA THR A 215 2.83 0.16 -31.91
C THR A 215 3.25 -0.43 -33.26
N SER A 216 2.68 0.08 -34.37
CA SER A 216 3.06 -0.42 -35.69
C SER A 216 4.54 -0.12 -35.98
N GLY A 217 5.37 -1.16 -35.95
CA GLY A 217 6.79 -1.06 -36.26
C GLY A 217 7.71 -0.74 -35.08
N LEU A 218 7.20 -0.65 -33.84
CA LEU A 218 8.02 -0.48 -32.63
C LEU A 218 7.42 -1.21 -31.44
N SER A 219 8.24 -1.97 -30.73
CA SER A 219 7.92 -2.62 -29.47
C SER A 219 9.03 -2.36 -28.45
N VAL A 220 8.65 -1.83 -27.30
CA VAL A 220 9.52 -1.59 -26.15
C VAL A 220 8.90 -2.28 -24.94
N GLY A 221 9.64 -3.17 -24.31
CA GLY A 221 9.12 -4.03 -23.25
C GLY A 221 10.04 -4.09 -22.04
N VAL A 222 9.42 -4.24 -20.88
CA VAL A 222 10.05 -4.68 -19.64
C VAL A 222 9.54 -6.09 -19.37
N SER A 223 10.44 -6.97 -18.90
CA SER A 223 10.11 -8.37 -18.61
C SER A 223 10.63 -8.77 -17.24
N ASN A 224 9.76 -9.41 -16.45
CA ASN A 224 10.06 -9.94 -15.13
C ASN A 224 10.86 -8.97 -14.25
N ALA A 225 10.45 -7.69 -14.25
CA ALA A 225 11.12 -6.68 -13.48
C ALA A 225 10.67 -6.68 -12.01
N ALA A 226 11.56 -6.21 -11.15
CA ALA A 226 11.31 -5.96 -9.76
C ALA A 226 11.80 -4.55 -9.39
N PHE A 227 11.14 -3.90 -8.44
CA PHE A 227 11.60 -2.63 -7.90
C PHE A 227 11.32 -2.52 -6.41
N GLY A 228 12.08 -1.66 -5.74
CA GLY A 228 11.85 -1.17 -4.40
C GLY A 228 12.02 0.34 -4.37
N LEU A 229 11.12 1.04 -3.72
CA LEU A 229 11.11 2.49 -3.55
C LEU A 229 10.83 2.82 -2.08
N LEU A 230 11.72 3.58 -1.47
CA LEU A 230 11.51 4.21 -0.17
C LEU A 230 11.43 5.71 -0.38
N VAL A 231 10.39 6.35 0.16
CA VAL A 231 10.27 7.80 0.30
C VAL A 231 10.22 8.10 1.80
N THR A 232 11.13 8.94 2.28
CA THR A 232 11.24 9.29 3.69
C THR A 232 10.39 10.50 4.04
N PRO A 233 10.16 10.80 5.34
CA PRO A 233 9.40 11.98 5.76
C PRO A 233 10.06 13.30 5.35
N ALA A 234 11.37 13.27 5.04
CA ALA A 234 12.12 14.42 4.53
C ALA A 234 11.94 14.65 3.02
N ASN A 235 10.98 13.97 2.36
CA ASN A 235 10.75 14.02 0.91
C ASN A 235 11.98 13.63 0.06
N THR A 236 12.81 12.76 0.61
CA THR A 236 13.92 12.12 -0.11
C THR A 236 13.55 10.67 -0.41
N PHE A 237 14.13 10.10 -1.45
CA PHE A 237 13.82 8.76 -1.91
C PHE A 237 15.03 7.93 -2.32
N ALA A 238 14.88 6.62 -2.19
CA ALA A 238 15.78 5.61 -2.74
C ALA A 238 14.97 4.67 -3.63
N LEU A 239 15.44 4.44 -4.85
CA LEU A 239 14.85 3.55 -5.84
C LEU A 239 15.90 2.52 -6.26
N GLU A 240 15.51 1.26 -6.22
CA GLU A 240 16.22 0.17 -6.88
C GLU A 240 15.26 -0.56 -7.81
N ALA A 241 15.66 -0.76 -9.06
CA ALA A 241 14.87 -1.49 -10.04
C ALA A 241 15.77 -2.44 -10.81
N SER A 242 15.24 -3.60 -11.18
CA SER A 242 15.92 -4.57 -12.01
C SER A 242 14.96 -5.30 -12.95
N GLY A 243 15.44 -5.82 -14.07
CA GLY A 243 14.62 -6.62 -14.98
C GLY A 243 15.17 -6.69 -16.40
N GLY A 244 14.51 -7.49 -17.24
CA GLY A 244 14.81 -7.55 -18.66
C GLY A 244 14.23 -6.35 -19.41
N ILE A 245 14.96 -5.81 -20.38
CA ILE A 245 14.46 -4.77 -21.29
C ILE A 245 14.62 -5.28 -22.71
N SER A 246 13.60 -5.08 -23.54
CA SER A 246 13.62 -5.41 -24.96
C SER A 246 13.17 -4.22 -25.82
N PHE A 247 13.85 -4.04 -26.94
CA PHE A 247 13.52 -3.07 -27.97
C PHE A 247 13.58 -3.76 -29.33
N THR A 248 12.49 -3.70 -30.07
CA THR A 248 12.30 -4.38 -31.35
C THR A 248 11.56 -3.43 -32.29
N GLY A 249 12.10 -3.20 -33.49
CA GLY A 249 11.47 -2.33 -34.50
C GLY A 249 12.15 -0.97 -34.69
N GLY A 250 11.62 -0.18 -35.62
CA GLY A 250 12.34 0.87 -36.35
C GLY A 250 13.47 0.27 -37.18
N SER A 251 14.20 1.08 -37.95
CA SER A 251 15.41 0.62 -38.67
C SER A 251 16.57 0.21 -37.74
N PHE A 252 16.28 -0.12 -36.47
CA PHE A 252 17.23 -0.51 -35.45
C PHE A 252 17.39 -2.04 -35.42
N ALA A 253 18.61 -2.51 -35.09
CA ALA A 253 18.82 -3.90 -34.71
C ALA A 253 18.06 -4.18 -33.40
N ASN A 254 17.50 -5.38 -33.26
CA ASN A 254 16.84 -5.79 -32.02
C ASN A 254 17.83 -5.67 -30.85
N LEU A 255 17.46 -4.92 -29.81
CA LEU A 255 18.27 -4.76 -28.60
C LEU A 255 17.55 -5.43 -27.44
N SER A 256 18.24 -6.28 -26.70
CA SER A 256 17.72 -6.85 -25.47
C SER A 256 18.81 -6.97 -24.39
N ALA A 257 18.41 -6.73 -23.15
CA ALA A 257 19.22 -6.98 -21.96
C ALA A 257 18.46 -7.96 -21.07
N THR A 258 19.12 -9.04 -20.66
CA THR A 258 18.53 -10.06 -19.79
C THR A 258 18.38 -9.55 -18.36
N SER A 259 19.27 -8.65 -17.94
CA SER A 259 19.18 -7.97 -16.66
C SER A 259 19.73 -6.56 -16.79
N THR A 260 18.89 -5.58 -16.49
CA THR A 260 19.27 -4.20 -16.24
C THR A 260 19.04 -3.93 -14.78
N THR A 261 19.94 -3.22 -14.10
CA THR A 261 19.70 -2.67 -12.77
C THR A 261 19.86 -1.16 -12.78
N VAL A 262 18.97 -0.47 -12.08
CA VAL A 262 18.98 0.98 -11.86
C VAL A 262 18.87 1.22 -10.37
N GLN A 263 19.79 2.00 -9.83
CA GLN A 263 19.80 2.41 -8.43
C GLN A 263 19.93 3.94 -8.36
N PHE A 264 19.09 4.56 -7.56
CA PHE A 264 19.11 5.98 -7.25
C PHE A 264 18.87 6.17 -5.76
N ASN A 265 19.61 7.04 -5.10
CA ASN A 265 19.40 7.35 -3.69
C ASN A 265 19.76 8.81 -3.39
N ASN A 266 18.83 9.55 -2.77
CA ASN A 266 19.08 10.88 -2.22
C ASN A 266 18.72 11.05 -0.73
N THR A 267 18.48 9.97 0.02
CA THR A 267 18.02 9.99 1.43
C THR A 267 19.02 10.50 2.46
N GLY A 268 20.26 10.80 2.04
CA GLY A 268 21.32 11.36 2.87
C GLY A 268 22.05 12.55 2.24
N CYS A 269 21.46 13.23 1.25
CA CYS A 269 22.15 14.29 0.51
C CYS A 269 22.20 15.63 1.24
N CYS A 270 23.11 15.77 2.21
CA CYS A 270 23.75 17.05 2.52
C CYS A 270 25.15 17.06 1.88
N ARG A 271 25.31 17.71 0.71
CA ARG A 271 26.61 17.99 0.05
C ARG A 271 27.66 16.84 0.05
N THR A 272 27.38 15.57 -0.31
CA THR A 272 28.46 14.64 -0.77
C THR A 272 28.07 13.28 -1.40
N ALA A 273 26.83 12.78 -1.41
CA ALA A 273 26.60 11.42 -1.93
C ALA A 273 25.19 11.16 -2.50
N CYS A 274 24.70 12.04 -3.37
CA CYS A 274 23.66 11.61 -4.32
C CYS A 274 24.35 10.76 -5.37
N TRP A 275 23.97 9.49 -5.49
CA TRP A 275 24.55 8.59 -6.48
C TRP A 275 23.46 7.92 -7.31
N TRP A 276 23.80 7.73 -8.57
CA TRP A 276 23.02 6.94 -9.52
C TRP A 276 23.93 5.87 -10.09
N ARG A 277 23.39 4.67 -10.31
CA ARG A 277 24.09 3.58 -10.97
C ARG A 277 23.13 2.86 -11.88
N ALA A 278 23.51 2.69 -13.15
CA ALA A 278 22.85 1.78 -14.07
C ALA A 278 23.84 0.70 -14.51
N ARG A 279 23.42 -0.56 -14.51
CA ARG A 279 24.20 -1.69 -15.05
C ARG A 279 23.34 -2.47 -16.03
N PHE A 280 23.90 -2.77 -17.19
CA PHE A 280 23.27 -3.59 -18.21
C PHE A 280 24.08 -4.88 -18.36
N SER A 281 23.41 -6.03 -18.25
CA SER A 281 23.93 -7.33 -18.64
C SER A 281 23.27 -7.69 -19.97
N THR A 282 23.95 -7.40 -21.07
CA THR A 282 23.51 -7.78 -22.41
C THR A 282 24.10 -9.13 -22.78
N SER A 283 23.29 -10.01 -23.38
CA SER A 283 23.77 -11.24 -24.01
C SER A 283 24.22 -11.02 -25.46
N SER A 284 24.11 -9.81 -26.03
CA SER A 284 24.82 -9.49 -27.28
C SER A 284 25.11 -7.99 -27.46
N THR A 285 26.37 -7.74 -27.86
CA THR A 285 26.95 -6.52 -28.44
C THR A 285 27.34 -5.36 -27.49
N THR A 286 28.65 -5.13 -27.40
CA THR A 286 29.34 -4.00 -26.76
C THR A 286 29.00 -2.66 -27.42
N TRP A 287 28.46 -1.73 -26.64
CA TRP A 287 28.37 -0.30 -27.01
C TRP A 287 29.45 0.49 -26.26
N ARG A 288 30.28 1.27 -26.98
CA ARG A 288 31.24 2.22 -26.41
C ARG A 288 30.68 3.65 -26.53
N PRO A 289 30.39 4.35 -25.42
CA PRO A 289 30.02 5.76 -25.49
C PRO A 289 31.20 6.62 -26.01
N PRO A 290 30.93 7.75 -26.72
CA PRO A 290 31.94 8.74 -27.02
C PRO A 290 32.46 9.40 -25.73
N PRO A 291 33.74 9.81 -25.68
CA PRO A 291 34.35 10.30 -24.45
C PRO A 291 33.69 11.61 -23.97
N PRO A 292 33.51 11.80 -22.65
CA PRO A 292 32.95 13.04 -22.13
C PRO A 292 33.90 14.20 -22.41
N ARG A 293 33.36 15.31 -22.95
CA ARG A 293 34.05 16.60 -23.01
C ARG A 293 34.39 17.03 -21.58
N ARG A 294 35.67 17.08 -21.25
CA ARG A 294 36.19 17.58 -19.98
C ARG A 294 35.90 19.08 -19.85
N SER A 295 35.12 19.45 -18.84
CA SER A 295 35.37 20.66 -18.07
C SER A 295 35.71 20.23 -16.66
N ALA A 296 36.99 20.33 -16.30
CA ALA A 296 37.47 20.09 -14.95
C ALA A 296 37.39 21.41 -14.18
N SER A 297 36.40 21.56 -13.30
CA SER A 297 36.53 22.50 -12.18
C SER A 297 37.19 21.75 -11.01
N SER A 298 38.41 22.15 -10.73
CA SER A 298 39.31 21.62 -9.70
C SER A 298 38.79 21.87 -8.28
N ALA A 299 38.38 20.81 -7.57
CA ALA A 299 38.55 20.63 -6.12
C ALA A 299 37.90 19.32 -5.62
N CYS A 300 38.59 18.19 -5.76
CA CYS A 300 38.54 17.03 -4.85
C CYS A 300 39.39 15.90 -5.43
N ARG A 301 40.70 15.93 -5.12
CA ARG A 301 41.57 14.76 -5.31
C ARG A 301 41.82 14.12 -3.95
N ARG A 302 41.35 12.90 -3.75
CA ARG A 302 41.96 11.76 -3.00
C ARG A 302 40.91 10.64 -2.90
N TRP A 303 41.04 9.57 -3.69
CA TRP A 303 41.81 8.33 -3.43
C TRP A 303 41.16 7.42 -2.37
N TRP A 304 40.63 6.28 -2.83
CA TRP A 304 40.53 5.05 -2.04
C TRP A 304 41.34 3.95 -2.73
N PRO A 305 41.97 3.04 -1.96
CA PRO A 305 43.03 2.15 -2.44
C PRO A 305 42.47 0.92 -3.16
N THR A 306 43.23 0.45 -4.16
CA THR A 306 43.08 -0.89 -4.76
C THR A 306 43.37 -1.98 -3.71
N PRO A 307 42.57 -3.06 -3.64
CA PRO A 307 42.99 -4.26 -2.93
C PRO A 307 44.10 -4.95 -3.73
N SER A 308 45.20 -5.28 -3.07
CA SER A 308 46.27 -6.12 -3.61
C SER A 308 45.80 -7.57 -3.73
N ARG A 309 46.07 -8.15 -4.91
CA ARG A 309 46.10 -9.55 -5.34
C ARG A 309 45.46 -10.62 -4.46
#